data_AF-A0A6I5CW89-F1
#
_entry.id   AF-A0A6I5CW89-F1
#
_cell.length_a   1.000
_cell.length_b   1.000
_cell.length_c   1.000
_cell.angle_alpha   90.00
_cell.angle_beta   90.00
_cell.angle_gamma   90.00
#
_symmetry.space_group_name_H-M   'P 1'
#
loop_
_entity.id
_entity.type
_entity.pdbx_description
1 polymer ?
#
loop_
_entity_poly.entity_id
_entity_poly.type
_entity_poly.pdbx_seq_one_letter_code
_entity_poly.pdbx_strand_id
1 'polypeptide(L)'
;MTDASATAARRPGEPALTALGLAAPGPDPADSSPHSFPGGGRWRTEIPSCEGPEALAVVLEESARLDVPVHRISQGSGVWMLTDAEITEMVGASAERGVELCLFTGPRG
;
A
#
# COMPACT_ATOMS: atom_id res chain seq x y z
N MET A 1 -8.28 35.77 -3.36
CA MET A 1 -8.69 35.69 -1.95
C MET A 1 -9.22 34.28 -1.75
N THR A 2 -8.34 33.45 -1.19
CA THR A 2 -8.47 32.07 -0.67
C THR A 2 -9.28 31.06 -1.49
N ASP A 3 -8.52 30.23 -2.20
CA ASP A 3 -8.95 29.08 -3.00
C ASP A 3 -9.55 27.95 -2.14
N ALA A 4 -10.40 27.18 -2.80
CA ALA A 4 -11.34 26.21 -2.31
C ALA A 4 -10.75 25.18 -1.33
N SER A 5 -11.46 25.03 -0.20
CA SER A 5 -11.68 23.77 0.55
C SER A 5 -10.69 22.65 0.22
N ALA A 6 -9.47 22.75 0.76
CA ALA A 6 -8.63 21.58 0.95
C ALA A 6 -9.38 20.65 1.91
N THR A 7 -10.07 19.64 1.37
CA THR A 7 -10.58 18.52 2.16
C THR A 7 -9.47 18.10 3.10
N ALA A 8 -9.67 18.29 4.40
CA ALA A 8 -8.66 18.03 5.41
C ALA A 8 -8.06 16.66 5.12
N ALA A 9 -6.75 16.61 4.86
CA ALA A 9 -6.07 15.39 4.42
C ALA A 9 -6.44 14.28 5.39
N ARG A 10 -7.13 13.24 4.89
CA ARG A 10 -7.60 12.12 5.70
C ARG A 10 -6.41 11.56 6.46
N ARG A 11 -6.42 11.65 7.80
CA ARG A 11 -5.40 11.08 8.70
C ARG A 11 -5.88 9.70 9.13
N PRO A 12 -5.40 8.61 8.51
CA PRO A 12 -5.84 7.27 8.88
C PRO A 12 -5.51 7.02 10.36
N GLY A 13 -6.47 6.45 11.10
CA GLY A 13 -6.26 6.09 12.50
C GLY A 13 -6.44 7.20 13.53
N GLU A 14 -6.59 8.48 13.14
CA GLU A 14 -6.81 9.58 14.09
C GLU A 14 -8.01 9.35 15.03
N PRO A 15 -9.21 8.95 14.54
CA PRO A 15 -10.34 8.67 15.44
C PRO A 15 -10.05 7.56 16.46
N ALA A 16 -9.33 6.51 16.04
CA ALA A 16 -8.98 5.38 16.90
C ALA A 16 -7.96 5.78 17.97
N LEU A 17 -6.95 6.56 17.61
CA LEU A 17 -5.94 7.07 18.55
C LEU A 17 -6.55 8.05 19.55
N THR A 18 -7.44 8.94 19.11
CA THR A 18 -8.17 9.85 20.00
C THR A 18 -9.02 9.09 21.02
N ALA A 19 -9.71 8.03 20.61
CA ALA A 19 -10.48 7.18 21.53
C ALA A 19 -9.61 6.52 22.62
N LEU A 20 -8.32 6.30 22.33
CA LEU A 20 -7.34 5.75 23.27
C LEU A 20 -6.62 6.83 24.11
N GLY A 21 -6.96 8.13 23.93
CA GLY A 21 -6.26 9.24 24.59
C GLY A 21 -4.87 9.53 24.02
N LEU A 22 -4.56 9.02 22.83
CA LEU A 22 -3.28 9.15 22.13
C LEU A 22 -3.38 10.11 20.95
N ALA A 23 -4.22 11.15 21.05
CA ALA A 23 -4.43 12.11 19.98
C ALA A 23 -3.08 12.75 19.57
N ALA A 24 -2.83 12.80 18.27
CA ALA A 24 -1.67 13.49 17.73
C ALA A 24 -1.76 15.00 18.03
N PRO A 25 -0.63 15.70 18.18
CA PRO A 25 -0.64 17.16 18.27
C PRO A 25 -1.28 17.79 17.03
N GLY A 26 -1.66 19.06 17.18
CA GLY A 26 -2.25 19.84 16.09
C GLY A 26 -1.35 19.84 14.84
N PRO A 27 -1.92 20.00 13.64
CA PRO A 27 -1.12 19.98 12.40
C PRO A 27 -0.05 21.07 12.37
N ASP A 28 1.21 20.70 12.21
CA ASP A 28 2.27 21.63 11.79
C ASP A 28 2.63 21.36 10.31
N PRO A 29 2.53 22.36 9.41
CA PRO A 29 3.02 22.24 8.04
C PRO A 29 4.48 21.77 7.94
N ALA A 30 5.33 22.09 8.92
CA ALA A 30 6.74 21.68 8.97
C ALA A 30 6.93 20.17 9.16
N ASP A 31 5.94 19.46 9.71
CA ASP A 31 6.01 18.00 9.92
C ASP A 31 5.81 17.20 8.62
N SER A 32 5.44 17.87 7.54
CA SER A 32 5.16 17.23 6.25
C SER A 32 6.40 17.17 5.36
N SER A 33 6.71 15.99 4.83
CA SER A 33 7.69 15.86 3.74
C SER A 33 7.27 16.73 2.55
N PRO A 34 8.22 17.46 1.91
CA PRO A 34 7.96 18.21 0.69
C PRO A 34 7.87 17.30 -0.54
N HIS A 35 8.17 16.01 -0.40
CA HIS A 35 8.18 15.04 -1.49
C HIS A 35 6.83 14.33 -1.62
N SER A 36 6.53 13.92 -2.85
CA SER A 36 5.37 13.09 -3.19
C SER A 36 5.79 11.94 -4.10
N PHE A 37 5.02 10.86 -4.06
CA PHE A 37 5.19 9.75 -4.99
C PHE A 37 4.65 10.12 -6.38
N PRO A 38 5.08 9.41 -7.44
CA PRO A 38 4.47 9.54 -8.76
C PRO A 38 2.94 9.44 -8.70
N GLY A 39 2.20 10.40 -9.25
CA GLY A 39 0.74 10.48 -9.07
C GLY A 39 0.28 11.29 -7.86
N GLY A 40 1.18 12.01 -7.18
CA GLY A 40 0.84 13.06 -6.20
C GLY A 40 0.52 12.56 -4.79
N GLY A 41 0.55 11.24 -4.56
CA GLY A 41 0.32 10.65 -3.25
C GLY A 41 1.42 11.04 -2.24
N ARG A 42 1.01 11.38 -1.02
CA ARG A 42 1.93 11.68 0.10
C ARG A 42 2.40 10.42 0.83
N TRP A 43 1.73 9.29 0.59
CA TRP A 43 1.99 7.99 1.19
C TRP A 43 1.56 6.90 0.20
N ARG A 44 1.99 5.66 0.47
CA ARG A 44 1.63 4.45 -0.28
C ARG A 44 1.21 3.37 0.70
N THR A 45 0.32 2.49 0.24
CA THR A 45 -0.09 1.29 0.97
C THR A 45 0.65 0.11 0.40
N GLU A 46 1.28 -0.66 1.28
CA GLU A 46 1.85 -1.95 0.94
C GLU A 46 1.15 -3.05 1.73
N ILE A 47 0.87 -4.18 1.07
CA ILE A 47 0.53 -5.43 1.72
C ILE A 47 1.71 -6.38 1.57
N PRO A 48 2.48 -6.62 2.64
CA PRO A 48 3.61 -7.53 2.60
C PRO A 48 3.17 -8.99 2.78
N SER A 49 4.08 -9.90 2.46
CA SER A 49 3.91 -11.35 2.66
C SER A 49 2.73 -11.96 1.90
N CYS A 50 2.47 -11.49 0.67
CA CYS A 50 1.60 -12.18 -0.27
C CYS A 50 2.40 -13.30 -0.95
N GLU A 51 2.31 -14.52 -0.40
CA GLU A 51 3.26 -15.58 -0.73
C GLU A 51 3.07 -16.27 -2.09
N GLY A 52 1.95 -16.04 -2.77
CA GLY A 52 1.67 -16.64 -4.08
C GLY A 52 0.41 -16.08 -4.74
N PRO A 53 0.00 -16.63 -5.90
CA PRO A 53 -1.10 -16.08 -6.70
C PRO A 53 -2.45 -16.03 -5.97
N GLU A 54 -2.78 -17.06 -5.19
CA GLU A 54 -4.04 -17.09 -4.42
C GLU A 54 -4.11 -15.94 -3.40
N ALA A 55 -3.04 -15.75 -2.61
CA ALA A 55 -2.97 -14.66 -1.63
C ALA A 55 -3.04 -13.28 -2.31
N LEU A 56 -2.34 -13.12 -3.44
CA LEU A 56 -2.41 -11.90 -4.24
C LEU A 56 -3.84 -11.65 -4.72
N ALA A 57 -4.51 -12.66 -5.30
CA ALA A 57 -5.87 -12.54 -5.81
C ALA A 57 -6.85 -12.09 -4.71
N VAL A 58 -6.76 -12.69 -3.52
CA VAL A 58 -7.60 -12.32 -2.37
C VAL A 58 -7.34 -10.87 -1.95
N VAL A 59 -6.08 -10.44 -1.84
CA VAL A 59 -5.76 -9.05 -1.48
C VAL A 59 -6.30 -8.06 -2.51
N LEU A 60 -6.16 -8.38 -3.78
CA LEU A 60 -6.65 -7.56 -4.87
C LEU A 60 -8.18 -7.49 -4.88
N GLU A 61 -8.87 -8.62 -4.70
CA GLU A 61 -10.34 -8.65 -4.59
C GLU A 61 -10.84 -7.83 -3.39
N GLU A 62 -10.26 -8.06 -2.20
CA GLU A 62 -10.69 -7.40 -0.98
C GLU A 62 -10.37 -5.90 -0.98
N SER A 63 -9.24 -5.49 -1.54
CA SER A 63 -8.90 -4.07 -1.69
C SER A 63 -9.90 -3.35 -2.61
N ALA A 64 -10.32 -3.99 -3.70
CA ALA A 64 -11.36 -3.46 -4.57
C ALA A 64 -12.73 -3.41 -3.86
N ARG A 65 -13.09 -4.46 -3.12
CA ARG A 65 -14.34 -4.54 -2.36
C ARG A 65 -14.44 -3.47 -1.27
N LEU A 66 -13.33 -3.15 -0.61
CA LEU A 66 -13.26 -2.18 0.48
C LEU A 66 -12.95 -0.76 0.02
N ASP A 67 -12.73 -0.55 -1.28
CA ASP A 67 -12.27 0.72 -1.85
C ASP A 67 -10.99 1.25 -1.15
N VAL A 68 -10.04 0.34 -0.93
CA VAL A 68 -8.74 0.64 -0.30
C VAL A 68 -7.66 0.63 -1.37
N PRO A 69 -6.93 1.75 -1.57
CA PRO A 69 -5.87 1.78 -2.57
C PRO A 69 -4.68 0.92 -2.10
N VAL A 70 -4.32 -0.09 -2.89
CA VAL A 70 -3.07 -0.85 -2.74
C VAL A 70 -2.10 -0.41 -3.83
N HIS A 71 -0.88 -0.07 -3.44
CA HIS A 71 0.11 0.47 -4.36
C HIS A 71 1.26 -0.49 -4.61
N ARG A 72 1.55 -1.34 -3.61
CA ARG A 72 2.64 -2.29 -3.66
C ARG A 72 2.25 -3.56 -2.92
N ILE A 73 2.70 -4.69 -3.45
CA ILE A 73 2.60 -5.99 -2.80
C ILE A 73 4.00 -6.61 -2.81
N SER A 74 4.38 -7.24 -1.71
CA SER A 74 5.65 -7.96 -1.62
C SER A 74 5.47 -9.41 -1.22
N GLN A 75 6.31 -10.27 -1.80
CA GLN A 75 6.41 -11.69 -1.47
C GLN A 75 7.68 -11.91 -0.65
N GLY A 76 7.53 -12.39 0.58
CA GLY A 76 8.59 -12.35 1.59
C GLY A 76 9.47 -13.60 1.62
N SER A 77 8.93 -14.78 1.30
CA SER A 77 9.69 -16.05 1.38
C SER A 77 10.76 -16.16 0.30
N GLY A 78 10.63 -15.39 -0.77
CA GLY A 78 11.55 -15.35 -1.90
C GLY A 78 11.01 -16.07 -3.14
N VAL A 79 11.31 -15.49 -4.29
CA VAL A 79 10.86 -15.85 -5.64
C VAL A 79 11.28 -17.25 -6.04
N TRP A 80 12.35 -17.79 -5.44
CA TRP A 80 12.77 -19.18 -5.63
C TRP A 80 11.74 -20.21 -5.16
N MET A 81 10.77 -19.80 -4.33
CA MET A 81 9.66 -20.65 -3.87
C MET A 81 8.49 -20.65 -4.85
N LEU A 82 8.55 -19.85 -5.92
CA LEU A 82 7.52 -19.72 -6.94
C LEU A 82 8.00 -20.38 -8.24
N THR A 83 7.05 -20.98 -8.96
CA THR A 83 7.24 -21.40 -10.33
C THR A 83 7.16 -20.21 -11.29
N ASP A 84 7.74 -20.35 -12.48
CA ASP A 84 7.62 -19.33 -13.54
C ASP A 84 6.17 -19.01 -13.89
N ALA A 85 5.28 -20.01 -13.81
CA ALA A 85 3.85 -19.85 -14.05
C ALA A 85 3.21 -18.95 -12.98
N GLU A 86 3.50 -19.19 -11.70
CA GLU A 86 3.01 -18.36 -10.59
C GLU A 86 3.57 -16.94 -10.67
N ILE A 87 4.86 -16.78 -11.00
CA ILE A 87 5.47 -15.46 -11.20
C ILE A 87 4.76 -14.71 -12.33
N THR A 88 4.52 -15.37 -13.46
CA THR A 88 3.84 -14.78 -14.62
C THR A 88 2.42 -14.34 -14.27
N GLU A 89 1.68 -15.18 -13.56
CA GLU A 89 0.32 -14.87 -13.09
C GLU A 89 0.33 -13.65 -12.15
N MET A 90 1.23 -13.64 -11.17
CA MET A 90 1.32 -12.54 -10.22
C MET A 90 1.71 -11.22 -10.88
N VAL A 91 2.65 -11.25 -11.83
CA VAL A 91 3.06 -10.08 -12.62
C VAL A 91 1.88 -9.56 -13.44
N GLY A 92 1.14 -10.44 -14.13
CA GLY A 92 -0.02 -10.08 -14.92
C GLY A 92 -1.10 -9.41 -14.07
N ALA A 93 -1.53 -10.07 -13.00
CA ALA A 93 -2.58 -9.56 -12.11
C ALA A 93 -2.21 -8.21 -11.45
N SER A 94 -0.93 -8.03 -11.10
CA SER A 94 -0.44 -6.78 -10.52
C SER A 94 -0.40 -5.66 -11.56
N ALA A 95 0.07 -5.95 -12.78
CA ALA A 95 0.15 -4.99 -13.87
C ALA A 95 -1.24 -4.49 -14.31
N GLU A 96 -2.22 -5.39 -14.42
CA GLU A 96 -3.62 -5.05 -14.75
C GLU A 96 -4.23 -4.03 -13.79
N ARG A 97 -3.76 -4.00 -12.54
CA ARG A 97 -4.27 -3.11 -11.49
C ARG A 97 -3.33 -1.96 -11.14
N GLY A 98 -2.20 -1.83 -11.84
CA GLY A 98 -1.20 -0.81 -11.56
C GLY A 98 -0.56 -0.94 -10.17
N VAL A 99 -0.47 -2.16 -9.65
CA VAL A 99 0.17 -2.48 -8.37
C VAL A 99 1.62 -2.89 -8.62
N GLU A 100 2.55 -2.30 -7.87
CA GLU A 100 3.95 -2.74 -7.91
C GLU A 100 4.08 -4.10 -7.23
N LEU A 101 4.66 -5.08 -7.93
CA LEU A 101 4.99 -6.39 -7.37
C LEU A 101 6.48 -6.46 -7.02
N CYS A 102 6.80 -6.72 -5.77
CA CYS A 102 8.18 -6.89 -5.30
C CYS A 102 8.41 -8.33 -4.83
N LEU A 103 9.15 -9.10 -5.63
CA LEU A 103 9.50 -10.48 -5.32
C LEU A 103 10.92 -10.51 -4.75
N PHE A 104 11.08 -11.03 -3.53
CA PHE A 104 12.40 -11.10 -2.89
C PHE A 104 13.22 -12.22 -3.53
N THR A 105 14.54 -12.16 -3.52
CA THR A 105 15.34 -13.15 -4.27
C THR A 105 15.32 -14.57 -3.70
N GLY A 106 15.09 -14.78 -2.40
CA GLY A 106 15.15 -16.11 -1.77
C GLY A 106 15.26 -16.01 -0.25
N PRO A 107 15.10 -17.11 0.50
CA PRO A 107 15.38 -17.12 1.93
C PRO A 107 16.83 -16.68 2.16
N ARG A 108 17.02 -15.62 2.94
CA ARG A 108 18.35 -15.20 3.41
C ARG A 108 18.72 -16.06 4.61
N GLY A 109 19.48 -17.13 4.36
CA GLY A 109 20.07 -18.03 5.35
C GLY A 109 21.50 -18.37 4.95
#